data_AF-A0A7J3D2H6-F1
#
_entry.id   AF-A0A7J3D2H6-F1
#
_cell.length_a   1.000
_cell.length_b   1.000
_cell.length_c   1.000
_cell.angle_alpha   90.00
_cell.angle_beta   90.00
_cell.angle_gamma   90.00
#
_symmetry.space_group_name_H-M   'P 1'
#
loop_
_entity.id
_entity.type
_entity.pdbx_description
1 polymer ?
#
loop_
_entity_poly.entity_id
_entity_poly.type
_entity_poly.pdbx_seq_one_letter_code
_entity_poly.pdbx_strand_id
1 'polypeptide(L)' 'MSVRQGFEFLGLSLTILVFAIAGFLIGKELGQTVLITLLFTLFGILITFYEMWRIAKRS' A
#
# COMPACT_ATOMS: atom_id res chain seq x y z
N MET A 1 14.40 -18.05 -3.28
CA MET A 1 13.70 -16.82 -3.69
C MET A 1 14.58 -16.13 -4.72
N SER A 2 14.09 -15.90 -5.94
CA SER A 2 14.88 -15.18 -6.95
C SER A 2 14.95 -13.69 -6.58
N VAL A 3 16.03 -12.99 -6.94
CA VAL A 3 16.19 -11.55 -6.70
C VAL A 3 14.96 -10.76 -7.20
N ARG A 4 14.36 -11.22 -8.30
CA ARG A 4 13.13 -10.67 -8.88
C ARG A 4 11.92 -10.72 -7.94
N GLN A 5 11.71 -11.84 -7.25
CA GLN A 5 10.63 -11.96 -6.25
C GLN A 5 10.85 -10.99 -5.08
N GLY A 6 12.10 -10.82 -4.63
CA GLY A 6 12.43 -9.86 -3.58
C GLY A 6 12.06 -8.41 -3.94
N PHE A 7 12.30 -7.99 -5.19
CA PHE A 7 11.90 -6.68 -5.69
C PHE A 7 10.38 -6.51 -5.78
N GLU A 8 9.63 -7.55 -6.17
CA GLU A 8 8.17 -7.53 -6.20
C GLU A 8 7.57 -7.29 -4.81
N PHE A 9 8.08 -7.99 -3.77
CA PHE A 9 7.64 -7.77 -2.38
C PHE A 9 8.03 -6.39 -1.84
N LEU A 10 9.22 -5.89 -2.18
CA LEU A 10 9.64 -4.53 -1.85
C LEU A 10 8.69 -3.48 -2.44
N GLY A 11 8.32 -3.64 -3.72
CA GLY A 11 7.36 -2.77 -4.40
C GLY A 11 5.99 -2.74 -3.70
N LEU A 12 5.47 -3.91 -3.35
CA LEU A 12 4.20 -4.05 -2.61
C LEU A 12 4.23 -3.39 -1.22
N SER A 13 5.38 -3.47 -0.53
CA SER A 13 5.59 -2.83 0.77
C SER A 13 5.64 -1.31 0.65
N LEU A 14 6.33 -0.81 -0.39
CA LEU A 14 6.39 0.60 -0.74
C LEU A 14 5.01 1.17 -1.09
N THR A 15 4.13 0.40 -1.74
CA THR A 15 2.77 0.84 -2.04
C THR A 15 2.01 1.25 -0.77
N ILE A 16 2.04 0.40 0.26
CA ILE A 16 1.36 0.70 1.54
C ILE A 16 1.93 1.97 2.17
N LEU A 17 3.26 2.12 2.16
CA LEU A 17 3.94 3.30 2.70
C LEU A 17 3.54 4.58 1.96
N VAL A 18 3.49 4.56 0.63
CA VAL A 18 3.08 5.71 -0.19
C VAL A 18 1.66 6.14 0.15
N PHE A 19 0.73 5.19 0.24
CA PHE A 19 -0.65 5.52 0.62
C PHE A 19 -0.75 6.05 2.04
N ALA A 20 -0.04 5.47 3.01
CA ALA A 20 -0.03 5.98 4.38
C ALA A 20 0.49 7.43 4.45
N ILE A 21 1.56 7.76 3.73
CA ILE A 21 2.08 9.13 3.66
C ILE A 21 1.07 10.08 3.01
N ALA A 22 0.47 9.68 1.88
CA ALA A 22 -0.54 10.47 1.21
C ALA A 22 -1.75 10.75 2.13
N GLY A 23 -2.25 9.72 2.81
CA GLY A 23 -3.33 9.84 3.78
C GLY A 23 -3.00 10.73 4.97
N PHE A 24 -1.75 10.69 5.44
CA PHE A 24 -1.28 11.59 6.51
C PHE A 24 -1.28 13.05 6.06
N LEU A 25 -0.74 13.34 4.86
CA LEU A 25 -0.69 14.71 4.34
C LEU A 25 -2.10 15.28 4.13
N ILE A 26 -2.98 14.52 3.47
CA ILE A 26 -4.38 14.90 3.24
C ILE A 26 -5.13 15.03 4.56
N GLY A 27 -4.93 14.07 5.46
CA GLY A 27 -5.55 14.06 6.78
C GLY A 27 -5.18 15.27 7.63
N LYS A 28 -3.92 15.72 7.53
CA LYS A 28 -3.44 16.92 8.21
C LYS A 28 -4.13 18.19 7.70
N GLU A 29 -4.37 18.29 6.39
CA GLU A 29 -5.07 19.44 5.78
C GLU A 29 -6.55 19.50 6.15
N LEU A 30 -7.19 18.35 6.31
CA LEU A 30 -8.63 18.24 6.60
C LEU A 30 -8.97 18.18 8.11
N GLY A 31 -7.96 18.25 8.99
CA GLY A 31 -8.14 18.13 10.44
C GLY A 31 -8.57 16.73 10.91
N GLN A 32 -8.45 15.71 10.05
CA GLN A 32 -8.85 14.33 10.32
C GLN A 32 -7.69 13.35 10.05
N THR A 33 -6.51 13.68 10.57
CA THR A 33 -5.27 12.94 10.29
C THR A 33 -5.40 11.43 10.52
N VAL A 34 -5.93 11.02 11.67
CA VAL A 34 -6.02 9.60 12.04
C VAL A 34 -6.93 8.85 11.07
N LEU A 35 -8.16 9.33 10.86
CA LEU A 35 -9.16 8.65 10.04
C LEU A 35 -8.69 8.54 8.59
N ILE A 36 -8.20 9.64 8.00
CA ILE A 36 -7.81 9.67 6.59
C ILE A 36 -6.54 8.85 6.35
N THR A 37 -5.55 8.93 7.25
CA THR A 37 -4.38 8.05 7.18
C THR A 37 -4.82 6.59 7.20
N LEU A 38 -5.71 6.21 8.12
CA LEU A 38 -6.19 4.83 8.24
C LEU A 38 -6.88 4.35 6.97
N LEU A 39 -7.77 5.16 6.39
CA LEU A 39 -8.48 4.83 5.15
C LEU A 39 -7.51 4.62 3.98
N PHE A 40 -6.52 5.50 3.83
CA PHE A 40 -5.51 5.37 2.79
C PHE A 40 -4.60 4.16 3.01
N THR A 41 -4.16 3.90 4.25
CA THR A 41 -3.36 2.71 4.56
C THR A 41 -4.13 1.44 4.25
N LEU A 42 -5.42 1.36 4.62
CA LEU A 42 -6.29 0.22 4.29
C LEU A 42 -6.44 0.05 2.78
N PHE A 43 -6.60 1.16 2.04
CA PHE A 43 -6.66 1.12 0.58
C PHE A 43 -5.36 0.60 -0.03
N GLY A 44 -4.20 1.05 0.46
CA GLY A 44 -2.89 0.55 0.04
C GLY A 44 -2.72 -0.95 0.31
N ILE A 45 -3.16 -1.43 1.48
CA ILE A 45 -3.17 -2.87 1.81
C ILE A 45 -4.05 -3.65 0.83
N LEU A 46 -5.23 -3.12 0.49
CA LEU A 46 -6.18 -3.78 -0.40
C LEU A 46 -5.62 -3.89 -1.83
N ILE A 47 -4.95 -2.85 -2.32
CA ILE A 47 -4.20 -2.90 -3.59
C ILE A 47 -3.08 -3.95 -3.52
N THR A 48 -2.29 -3.95 -2.46
CA THR A 48 -1.21 -4.92 -2.28
C THR A 48 -1.73 -6.37 -2.27
N PHE A 49 -2.87 -6.62 -1.62
CA PHE A 49 -3.53 -7.93 -1.66
C PHE A 49 -4.01 -8.31 -3.05
N TYR A 50 -4.64 -7.37 -3.77
CA TYR A 50 -5.08 -7.59 -5.15
C TYR A 50 -3.90 -7.93 -6.07
N GLU A 51 -2.79 -7.21 -5.94
CA GLU A 51 -1.57 -7.46 -6.71
C GLU A 51 -0.95 -8.82 -6.39
N MET A 52 -0.86 -9.20 -5.11
CA MET A 52 -0.39 -10.54 -4.72
C MET A 52 -1.29 -11.64 -5.29
N TRP A 53 -2.61 -11.48 -5.20
CA TRP A 53 -3.56 -12.42 -5.79
C TRP A 53 -3.41 -12.54 -7.31
N ARG A 54 -3.20 -11.40 -7.99
CA ARG A 54 -2.98 -11.35 -9.44
C ARG A 54 -1.69 -12.05 -9.84
N ILE A 55 -0.60 -11.88 -9.07
CA ILE A 55 0.68 -12.55 -9.29
C ILE A 55 0.51 -14.06 -9.09
N ALA A 56 -0.15 -14.47 -8.00
CA ALA A 56 -0.41 -15.88 -7.70
C ALA A 56 -1.24 -16.59 -8.80
N LYS A 57 -2.18 -15.90 -9.43
CA LYS A 57 -2.96 -16.43 -10.58
C LYS A 57 -2.19 -16.51 -11.89
N ARG A 58 -1.05 -15.82 -12.03
CA ARG A 58 -0.22 -15.82 -13.25
C ARG A 58 0.94 -16.81 -13.18
N SER A 59 1.24 -17.35 -11.99
CA SER A 59 2.27 -18.37 -11.77
C SER A 59 1.68 -19.77 -11.78
#